data_AF-X1ST67-F1
#
_entry.id   AF-X1ST67-F1
#
_cell.length_a   1.000
_cell.length_b   1.000
_cell.length_c   1.000
_cell.angle_alpha   90.00
_cell.angle_beta   90.00
_cell.angle_gamma   90.00
#
_symmetry.space_group_name_H-M   'P 1'
#
loop_
_entity.id
_entity.type
_entity.pdbx_description
1 polymer ?
#
loop_
_entity_poly.entity_id
_entity_poly.type
_entity_poly.pdbx_seq_one_letter_code
_entity_poly.pdbx_strand_id
1 'polypeptide(L)'
;MKDISKIRDLLEPFAAKESLSRISKPKLKEIKKEFITLMAKPENKENRMRFFVIDERFHKLLNGKCRNKKLIDILDNFEDHTNWFINLFLENCSFKESIKDHLPVIEAIEKKEDLVATNLIRYLERLENSILSEITS
;
A
#
# COMPACT_ATOMS: atom_id res chain seq x y z
N MET A 1 -10.46 -6.98 11.37
CA MET A 1 -9.65 -5.82 10.94
C MET A 1 -8.17 -6.18 10.94
N LYS A 2 -7.60 -6.64 12.07
CA LYS A 2 -6.28 -7.29 12.07
C LYS A 2 -6.19 -8.43 11.05
N ASP A 3 -7.23 -9.24 10.89
CA ASP A 3 -7.22 -10.36 9.94
C ASP A 3 -7.16 -9.91 8.48
N ILE A 4 -7.98 -8.90 8.10
CA ILE A 4 -7.97 -8.34 6.75
C ILE A 4 -6.63 -7.64 6.47
N SER A 5 -6.10 -6.86 7.41
CA SER A 5 -4.77 -6.25 7.28
C SER A 5 -3.68 -7.30 7.11
N LYS A 6 -3.67 -8.37 7.92
CA LYS A 6 -2.70 -9.48 7.78
C LYS A 6 -2.81 -10.19 6.43
N ILE A 7 -4.03 -10.40 5.93
CA ILE A 7 -4.23 -10.99 4.60
C ILE A 7 -3.69 -10.05 3.52
N ARG A 8 -3.96 -8.74 3.61
CA ARG A 8 -3.43 -7.74 2.68
C ARG A 8 -1.90 -7.65 2.75
N ASP A 9 -1.32 -7.62 3.95
CA ASP A 9 0.13 -7.60 4.16
C ASP A 9 0.83 -8.79 3.48
N LEU A 10 0.17 -9.96 3.45
CA LEU A 10 0.69 -11.14 2.75
C LEU A 10 0.52 -11.07 1.22
N LEU A 11 -0.63 -10.57 0.77
CA LEU A 11 -1.07 -10.65 -0.62
C LEU A 11 -0.60 -9.48 -1.50
N GLU A 12 -0.63 -8.26 -0.97
CA GLU A 12 -0.28 -7.05 -1.70
C GLU A 12 1.17 -7.05 -2.19
N PRO A 13 2.18 -7.46 -1.42
CA PRO A 13 3.56 -7.39 -1.92
C PRO A 13 3.79 -8.42 -3.03
N PHE A 14 3.12 -9.57 -2.99
CA PHE A 14 3.13 -10.53 -4.11
C PHE A 14 2.48 -9.92 -5.36
N ALA A 15 1.31 -9.31 -5.22
CA ALA A 15 0.61 -8.65 -6.33
C ALA A 15 1.43 -7.49 -6.93
N ALA A 16 2.06 -6.67 -6.08
CA ALA A 16 2.94 -5.59 -6.47
C ALA A 16 4.18 -6.09 -7.21
N LYS A 17 4.80 -7.18 -6.75
CA LYS A 17 5.96 -7.82 -7.42
C LYS A 17 5.60 -8.26 -8.84
N GLU A 18 4.47 -8.97 -8.99
CA GLU A 18 3.99 -9.43 -10.30
C GLU A 18 3.68 -8.27 -11.25
N SER A 19 3.21 -7.15 -10.70
CA SER A 19 2.83 -5.95 -11.44
C SER A 19 4.00 -5.04 -11.80
N LEU A 20 5.15 -5.16 -11.11
CA LEU A 20 6.22 -4.17 -11.10
C LEU A 20 6.67 -3.68 -12.49
N SER A 21 6.88 -4.62 -13.42
CA SER A 21 7.29 -4.33 -14.80
C SER A 21 6.25 -3.55 -15.62
N ARG A 22 4.98 -3.51 -15.16
CA ARG A 22 3.82 -2.92 -15.84
C ARG A 22 3.24 -1.71 -15.10
N ILE A 23 3.83 -1.31 -13.96
CA ILE A 23 3.39 -0.13 -13.21
C ILE A 23 3.66 1.13 -14.05
N SER A 24 2.64 2.00 -14.12
CA SER A 24 2.74 3.27 -14.85
C SER A 24 3.55 4.28 -14.03
N LYS A 25 4.81 4.51 -14.44
CA LYS A 25 5.69 5.52 -13.81
C LYS A 25 5.09 6.93 -13.78
N PRO A 26 4.43 7.44 -14.84
CA PRO A 26 3.78 8.76 -14.78
C PRO A 26 2.70 8.85 -13.69
N LYS A 27 1.83 7.83 -13.60
CA LYS A 27 0.79 7.80 -12.55
C LYS A 27 1.38 7.68 -11.15
N LEU A 28 2.45 6.89 -11.00
CA LEU A 28 3.16 6.77 -9.73
C LEU A 28 3.77 8.11 -9.28
N LYS A 29 4.31 8.89 -10.22
CA LYS A 29 4.81 10.25 -9.98
C LYS A 29 3.72 11.23 -9.56
N GLU A 30 2.52 11.12 -10.14
CA GLU A 30 1.37 11.92 -9.74
C GLU A 30 0.99 11.63 -8.28
N ILE A 31 0.82 10.34 -7.94
CA ILE A 31 0.52 9.91 -6.57
C ILE A 31 1.60 10.39 -5.58
N LYS A 32 2.88 10.29 -5.93
CA LYS A 32 3.99 10.81 -5.11
C LYS A 32 3.83 12.29 -4.81
N LYS A 33 3.49 13.10 -5.82
CA LYS A 33 3.28 14.55 -5.64
C LYS A 33 2.08 14.83 -4.75
N GLU A 34 1.01 14.06 -4.89
CA GLU A 34 -0.19 14.17 -4.05
C GLU A 34 0.14 13.86 -2.58
N PHE A 35 0.88 12.78 -2.31
CA PHE A 35 1.36 12.44 -0.97
C PHE A 35 2.26 13.53 -0.36
N ILE A 36 3.25 14.04 -1.12
CA ILE A 36 4.12 15.13 -0.65
C ILE A 36 3.31 16.40 -0.35
N THR A 37 2.32 16.71 -1.20
CA THR A 37 1.43 17.86 -0.99
C THR A 37 0.60 17.69 0.28
N LEU A 38 0.11 16.47 0.53
CA LEU A 38 -0.70 16.17 1.70
C LEU A 38 0.10 16.20 3.00
N MET A 39 1.39 15.81 2.98
CA MET A 39 2.29 15.90 4.14
C MET A 39 2.39 17.31 4.75
N ALA A 40 2.28 18.35 3.92
CA ALA A 40 2.31 19.75 4.36
C ALA A 40 0.99 20.22 5.01
N LYS A 41 -0.06 19.39 5.00
CA LYS A 41 -1.39 19.73 5.54
C LYS A 41 -1.54 19.30 7.00
N PRO A 42 -2.46 19.90 7.77
CA PRO A 42 -2.73 19.48 9.15
C PRO A 42 -3.42 18.11 9.22
N GLU A 43 -3.18 17.39 10.32
CA GLU A 43 -3.79 16.09 10.64
C GLU A 43 -5.26 16.23 11.06
N ASN A 44 -6.14 16.52 10.09
CA ASN A 44 -7.57 16.68 10.31
C ASN A 44 -8.40 15.67 9.51
N LYS A 45 -9.70 15.63 9.80
CA LYS A 45 -10.65 14.67 9.20
C LYS A 45 -10.67 14.74 7.67
N GLU A 46 -10.68 15.94 7.11
CA GLU A 46 -10.73 16.17 5.66
C GLU A 46 -9.46 15.67 4.96
N ASN A 47 -8.29 15.99 5.51
CA ASN A 47 -7.01 15.55 4.93
C ASN A 47 -6.81 14.04 5.08
N ARG A 48 -7.32 13.42 6.15
CA ARG A 48 -7.34 11.96 6.26
C ARG A 48 -8.23 11.31 5.20
N MET A 49 -9.41 11.87 4.91
CA MET A 49 -10.23 11.37 3.78
C MET A 49 -9.48 11.48 2.45
N ARG A 50 -8.80 12.61 2.22
CA ARG A 50 -7.95 12.78 1.03
C ARG A 50 -6.82 11.76 0.98
N PHE A 51 -6.17 11.46 2.11
CA PHE A 51 -5.15 10.42 2.21
C PHE A 51 -5.71 9.08 1.74
N PHE A 52 -6.85 8.63 2.26
CA PHE A 52 -7.44 7.33 1.90
C PHE A 52 -7.72 7.21 0.39
N VAL A 53 -8.18 8.29 -0.26
CA VAL A 53 -8.39 8.30 -1.72
C VAL A 53 -7.07 8.15 -2.49
N ILE A 54 -6.00 8.80 -2.02
CA ILE A 54 -4.68 8.69 -2.66
C ILE A 54 -4.07 7.30 -2.40
N ASP A 55 -4.24 6.78 -1.18
CA ASP A 55 -3.78 5.48 -0.73
C ASP A 55 -4.43 4.34 -1.53
N GLU A 56 -5.75 4.36 -1.68
CA GLU A 56 -6.48 3.41 -2.53
C GLU A 56 -5.96 3.42 -3.97
N ARG A 57 -5.79 4.62 -4.56
CA ARG A 57 -5.21 4.75 -5.90
C ARG A 57 -3.79 4.19 -5.99
N PHE A 58 -3.00 4.33 -4.92
CA PHE A 58 -1.66 3.78 -4.83
C PHE A 58 -1.69 2.25 -4.84
N HIS A 59 -2.48 1.62 -3.97
CA HIS A 59 -2.60 0.15 -3.92
C HIS A 59 -3.18 -0.43 -5.22
N LYS A 60 -4.23 0.19 -5.81
CA LYS A 60 -4.76 -0.20 -7.13
C LYS A 60 -3.72 -0.10 -8.25
N LEU A 61 -2.86 0.91 -8.21
CA LEU A 61 -1.78 1.06 -9.18
C LEU A 61 -0.72 -0.03 -9.01
N LEU A 62 -0.36 -0.38 -7.77
CA LEU A 62 0.61 -1.43 -7.48
C LEU A 62 0.08 -2.82 -7.82
N ASN A 63 -1.18 -3.11 -7.52
CA ASN A 63 -1.72 -4.48 -7.58
C ASN A 63 -2.48 -4.77 -8.88
N GLY A 64 -3.04 -3.75 -9.53
CA GLY A 64 -3.97 -3.89 -10.66
C GLY A 64 -3.35 -4.39 -11.97
N LYS A 65 -2.05 -4.71 -12.00
CA LYS A 65 -1.37 -5.38 -13.13
C LYS A 65 -0.87 -6.77 -12.78
N CYS A 66 -1.31 -7.33 -11.67
CA CYS A 66 -0.99 -8.69 -11.26
C CYS A 66 -1.54 -9.68 -12.30
N ARG A 67 -0.80 -10.74 -12.61
CA ARG A 67 -1.28 -11.77 -13.55
C ARG A 67 -2.41 -12.62 -12.95
N ASN A 68 -2.45 -12.71 -11.63
CA ASN A 68 -3.48 -13.46 -10.91
C ASN A 68 -4.73 -12.59 -10.74
N LYS A 69 -5.69 -12.73 -11.66
CA LYS A 69 -6.96 -11.98 -11.62
C LYS A 69 -7.76 -12.21 -10.33
N LYS A 70 -7.77 -13.45 -9.80
CA LYS A 70 -8.46 -13.75 -8.54
C LYS A 70 -7.84 -13.01 -7.36
N LEU A 71 -6.52 -12.82 -7.38
CA LEU A 71 -5.83 -12.03 -6.36
C LEU A 71 -6.23 -10.56 -6.42
N ILE A 72 -6.36 -10.01 -7.63
CA ILE A 72 -6.88 -8.65 -7.83
C ILE A 72 -8.30 -8.57 -7.26
N ASP A 73 -9.18 -9.51 -7.61
CA ASP A 73 -10.56 -9.52 -7.12
C ASP A 73 -10.63 -9.59 -5.58
N ILE A 74 -9.75 -10.36 -4.93
CA ILE A 74 -9.67 -10.43 -3.47
C ILE A 74 -9.21 -9.09 -2.87
N LEU A 75 -8.17 -8.48 -3.43
CA LEU A 75 -7.64 -7.20 -2.95
C LEU A 75 -8.63 -6.06 -3.16
N ASP A 76 -9.27 -6.00 -4.33
CA ASP A 76 -10.31 -5.01 -4.66
C ASP A 76 -11.50 -5.12 -3.68
N ASN A 77 -11.94 -6.33 -3.34
CA ASN A 77 -12.99 -6.55 -2.34
C ASN A 77 -12.60 -6.06 -0.93
N PHE A 78 -11.31 -6.04 -0.58
CA PHE A 78 -10.85 -5.47 0.69
C PHE A 78 -10.71 -3.94 0.66
N GLU A 79 -10.41 -3.38 -0.52
CA GLU A 79 -10.25 -1.94 -0.73
C GLU A 79 -11.60 -1.20 -0.80
N ASP A 80 -12.67 -1.85 -1.28
CA ASP A 80 -14.03 -1.30 -1.38
C ASP A 80 -14.71 -1.00 -0.01
N HIS A 81 -14.04 -1.31 1.11
CA HIS A 81 -14.46 -0.93 2.46
C HIS A 81 -14.00 0.46 2.91
N THR A 82 -13.73 1.38 1.97
CA THR A 82 -13.26 2.75 2.21
C THR A 82 -14.19 3.52 3.16
N ASN A 83 -15.51 3.39 3.01
CA ASN A 83 -16.47 4.10 3.88
C ASN A 83 -16.52 3.58 5.33
N TRP A 84 -16.24 2.29 5.56
CA TRP A 84 -16.25 1.70 6.91
C TRP A 84 -14.91 1.94 7.63
N PHE A 85 -13.79 1.84 6.91
CA PHE A 85 -12.45 2.18 7.41
C PHE A 85 -12.35 3.66 7.81
N ILE A 86 -12.88 4.57 6.98
CA ILE A 86 -12.92 6.01 7.25
C ILE A 86 -13.66 6.29 8.56
N ASN A 87 -14.83 5.70 8.81
CA ASN A 87 -15.61 5.99 10.02
C ASN A 87 -14.98 5.51 11.34
N LEU A 88 -14.13 4.47 11.32
CA LEU A 88 -13.50 3.90 12.52
C LEU A 88 -12.08 4.41 12.80
N PHE A 89 -11.31 4.77 11.76
CA PHE A 89 -9.89 5.13 11.89
C PHE A 89 -9.58 6.63 11.81
N LEU A 90 -10.57 7.46 11.51
CA LEU A 90 -10.40 8.90 11.38
C LEU A 90 -9.87 9.61 12.63
N GLU A 91 -9.70 8.94 13.77
CA GLU A 91 -9.18 9.59 14.99
C GLU A 91 -7.78 9.14 15.41
N ASN A 92 -7.27 7.99 14.94
CA ASN A 92 -6.09 7.36 15.55
C ASN A 92 -4.92 7.05 14.60
N CYS A 93 -5.05 7.22 13.28
CA CYS A 93 -3.95 7.00 12.33
C CYS A 93 -3.39 8.32 11.78
N SER A 94 -2.08 8.49 11.90
CA SER A 94 -1.32 9.58 11.30
C SER A 94 -1.09 9.28 9.82
N PHE A 95 -1.75 10.01 8.92
CA PHE A 95 -1.51 9.84 7.49
C PHE A 95 -0.08 10.23 7.12
N LYS A 96 0.54 11.15 7.88
CA LYS A 96 1.93 11.55 7.66
C LYS A 96 2.91 10.41 7.89
N GLU A 97 2.66 9.55 8.87
CA GLU A 97 3.50 8.38 9.10
C GLU A 97 3.33 7.36 7.96
N SER A 98 2.11 7.05 7.56
CA SER A 98 1.85 6.15 6.42
C SER A 98 2.48 6.66 5.11
N ILE A 99 2.45 7.97 4.86
CA ILE A 99 3.11 8.55 3.68
C ILE A 99 4.63 8.38 3.74
N LYS A 100 5.25 8.50 4.92
CA LYS A 100 6.70 8.26 5.08
C LYS A 100 7.08 6.83 4.75
N ASP A 101 6.20 5.87 5.00
CA ASP A 101 6.42 4.46 4.65
C ASP A 101 6.25 4.20 3.15
N HIS A 102 5.30 4.88 2.49
CA HIS A 102 5.05 4.73 1.05
C HIS A 102 6.12 5.37 0.16
N LEU A 103 6.71 6.50 0.56
CA LEU A 103 7.67 7.24 -0.27
C LEU A 103 8.91 6.41 -0.68
N PRO A 104 9.56 5.64 0.22
CA PRO A 104 10.65 4.74 -0.14
C PRO A 104 10.27 3.68 -1.19
N VAL A 105 9.04 3.13 -1.10
CA VAL A 105 8.53 2.15 -2.07
C VAL A 105 8.41 2.78 -3.45
N ILE A 106 7.82 3.98 -3.51
CA ILE A 106 7.69 4.73 -4.76
C ILE A 106 9.08 5.01 -5.36
N GLU A 107 10.01 5.53 -4.56
CA GLU A 107 11.37 5.85 -5.02
C GLU A 107 12.10 4.65 -5.58
N ALA A 108 11.97 3.49 -4.93
CA ALA A 108 12.54 2.26 -5.42
C ALA A 108 11.96 1.93 -6.81
N ILE A 109 10.63 1.93 -6.96
CA ILE A 109 9.96 1.60 -8.23
C ILE A 109 10.36 2.58 -9.35
N GLU A 110 10.50 3.87 -9.03
CA GLU A 110 10.93 4.89 -9.98
C GLU A 110 12.35 4.63 -10.53
N LYS A 111 13.28 4.26 -9.64
CA LYS A 111 14.69 4.03 -9.97
C LYS A 111 14.96 2.75 -10.77
N LYS A 112 13.97 1.85 -10.90
CA LYS A 112 14.08 0.59 -11.67
C LYS A 112 15.24 -0.31 -11.21
N GLU A 113 15.82 -0.06 -10.04
CA GLU A 113 16.92 -0.87 -9.52
C GLU A 113 16.34 -2.18 -8.98
N ASP A 114 17.06 -3.28 -9.20
CA ASP A 114 16.79 -4.61 -8.61
C ASP A 114 16.58 -4.56 -7.08
N LEU A 115 17.00 -3.48 -6.42
CA LEU A 115 16.70 -3.15 -5.03
C LEU A 115 15.21 -3.05 -4.69
N VAL A 116 14.30 -2.81 -5.65
CA VAL A 116 12.85 -2.92 -5.40
C VAL A 116 12.48 -4.35 -5.10
N ALA A 117 12.93 -5.29 -5.94
CA ALA A 117 12.69 -6.69 -5.72
C ALA A 117 13.36 -7.12 -4.41
N THR A 118 14.60 -6.69 -4.14
CA THR A 118 15.31 -7.05 -2.91
C THR A 118 14.66 -6.47 -1.64
N ASN A 119 14.19 -5.22 -1.66
CA ASN A 119 13.53 -4.63 -0.50
C ASN A 119 12.11 -5.16 -0.31
N LEU A 120 11.38 -5.41 -1.40
CA LEU A 120 10.06 -6.04 -1.37
C LEU A 120 10.15 -7.51 -0.93
N ILE A 121 11.17 -8.25 -1.38
CA ILE A 121 11.50 -9.61 -0.93
C ILE A 121 11.89 -9.57 0.55
N ARG A 122 12.77 -8.66 0.98
CA ARG A 122 13.16 -8.53 2.38
C ARG A 122 11.99 -8.11 3.28
N TYR A 123 11.08 -7.29 2.77
CA TYR A 123 9.83 -6.93 3.46
C TYR A 123 8.90 -8.15 3.55
N LEU A 124 8.69 -8.87 2.45
CA LEU A 124 7.94 -10.13 2.38
C LEU A 124 8.50 -11.19 3.34
N GLU A 125 9.82 -11.40 3.34
CA GLU A 125 10.49 -12.34 4.25
C GLU A 125 10.33 -11.93 5.71
N ARG A 126 10.40 -10.64 6.04
CA ARG A 126 10.13 -10.16 7.41
C ARG A 126 8.68 -10.38 7.82
N LEU A 127 7.73 -10.14 6.91
CA LEU A 127 6.32 -10.37 7.17
C LEU A 127 6.03 -11.87 7.34
N GLU A 128 6.55 -12.72 6.47
CA GLU A 128 6.39 -14.17 6.53
C GLU A 128 6.96 -14.74 7.83
N ASN A 129 8.16 -14.32 8.23
CA ASN A 129 8.76 -14.71 9.52
C ASN A 129 7.94 -14.21 10.72
N SER A 130 7.41 -12.99 10.66
CA SER A 130 6.57 -12.44 11.72
C SER A 130 5.25 -13.22 11.84
N ILE A 131 4.61 -13.54 10.71
CA ILE A 131 3.36 -14.31 10.69
C ILE A 131 3.60 -15.74 11.18
N LEU A 132 4.67 -16.40 10.73
CA LEU A 132 5.05 -17.74 11.20
C LEU A 132 5.29 -17.76 12.71
N SER A 133 5.95 -16.74 13.27
CA SER A 133 6.16 -16.62 14.72
C SER A 133 4.86 -16.45 15.52
N GLU A 134 3.83 -15.84 14.93
CA GLU A 134 2.51 -15.70 15.58
C GLU A 134 1.64 -16.96 15.46
N ILE A 135 1.82 -17.78 14.42
CA ILE A 135 1.07 -19.02 14.22
C ILE A 135 1.66 -20.19 15.04
N THR A 136 2.96 -20.14 15.32
CA THR A 136 3.67 -21.19 16.07
C THR A 136 3.76 -20.92 17.57
N SER A 137 3.25 -19.77 18.03
CA SER A 137 3.08 -19.42 19.45
C SER A 137 1.67 -19.74 19.93
#